data_AF-A0A0D6ADH6-F1
#
_entry.id   AF-A0A0D6ADH6-F1
#
_cell.length_a   1.000
_cell.length_b   1.000
_cell.length_c   1.000
_cell.angle_alpha   90.00
_cell.angle_beta   90.00
_cell.angle_gamma   90.00
#
_symmetry.space_group_name_H-M   'P 1'
#
loop_
_entity.id
_entity.type
_entity.pdbx_description
1 polymer ?
#
loop_
_entity_poly.entity_id
_entity_poly.type
_entity_poly.pdbx_seq_one_letter_code
_entity_poly.pdbx_strand_id
1 'polypeptide(L)'
;MYKEGCDVSIFLRDQQRWIEDAQVIAIEGDVVTIRYEMEEDYENSSWEEFVRLESIGAISRKLASVPRGYSEILVSDDCPEAEQIYPRHQEE
;
A
#
# COMPACT_ATOMS: atom_id res chain seq x y z
N MET A 1 -5.81 16.74 -0.53
CA MET A 1 -4.59 16.45 0.24
C MET A 1 -4.20 15.03 -0.08
N TYR A 2 -3.38 14.84 -1.12
CA TYR A 2 -2.87 13.51 -1.48
C TYR A 2 -1.93 13.09 -0.35
N LYS A 3 -2.22 11.96 0.32
CA LYS A 3 -1.32 11.45 1.36
C LYS A 3 0.08 11.24 0.75
N GLU A 4 1.04 12.02 1.23
CA GLU A 4 2.46 11.64 1.17
C GLU A 4 2.60 10.23 1.75
N GLY A 5 3.34 9.33 1.08
CA GLY A 5 3.66 8.01 1.60
C GLY A 5 2.56 6.96 1.50
N CYS A 6 2.01 6.74 0.29
CA CYS A 6 1.25 5.52 0.06
C CYS A 6 2.22 4.39 -0.29
N ASP A 7 2.65 3.64 0.72
CA ASP A 7 3.51 2.49 0.50
C ASP A 7 2.76 1.42 -0.32
N VAL A 8 3.40 0.97 -1.38
CA VAL A 8 2.89 -0.01 -2.34
C VAL A 8 3.82 -1.21 -2.40
N SER A 9 3.23 -2.39 -2.59
CA SER A 9 3.97 -3.58 -2.98
C SER A 9 3.91 -3.71 -4.49
N ILE A 10 5.06 -3.88 -5.12
CA ILE A 10 5.21 -3.94 -6.57
C ILE A 10 5.84 -5.27 -6.95
N PHE A 11 5.19 -6.01 -7.85
CA PHE A 11 5.75 -7.22 -8.43
C PHE A 11 6.42 -6.91 -9.77
N LEU A 12 7.73 -7.16 -9.85
CA LEU A 12 8.53 -7.00 -11.06
C LEU A 12 8.62 -8.35 -11.79
N ARG A 13 8.07 -8.43 -13.01
CA ARG A 13 7.94 -9.68 -13.78
C ARG A 13 9.27 -10.15 -14.39
N ASP A 14 10.14 -9.19 -14.71
CA ASP A 14 11.46 -9.40 -15.30
C ASP A 14 12.44 -10.00 -14.28
N GLN A 15 12.37 -9.54 -13.03
CA GLN A 15 13.17 -10.05 -11.91
C GLN A 15 12.50 -11.19 -11.13
N GLN A 16 11.19 -11.42 -11.34
CA GLN A 16 10.36 -12.35 -10.58
C GLN A 16 10.41 -12.12 -9.06
N ARG A 17 10.30 -10.84 -8.64
CA ARG A 17 10.47 -10.41 -7.26
C ARG A 17 9.37 -9.43 -6.82
N TRP A 18 9.03 -9.49 -5.54
CA TRP A 18 8.25 -8.46 -4.86
C TRP A 18 9.16 -7.42 -4.21
N ILE A 19 8.81 -6.16 -4.39
CA ILE A 19 9.34 -5.04 -3.61
C ILE A 19 8.20 -4.60 -2.69
N GLU A 20 8.40 -4.76 -1.40
CA GLU A 20 7.46 -4.38 -0.36
C GLU A 20 7.75 -2.95 0.12
N ASP A 21 6.72 -2.30 0.67
CA ASP A 21 6.79 -0.98 1.28
C ASP A 21 7.51 0.09 0.42
N ALA A 22 7.34 0.00 -0.91
CA ALA A 22 7.94 0.94 -1.86
C ALA A 22 7.11 2.22 -2.00
N GLN A 23 7.78 3.31 -2.34
CA GLN A 23 7.17 4.60 -2.68
C GLN A 23 7.42 4.94 -4.13
N VAL A 24 6.37 5.31 -4.85
CA VAL A 24 6.48 5.86 -6.19
C VAL A 24 6.88 7.33 -6.09
N ILE A 25 8.09 7.66 -6.52
CA ILE A 25 8.68 9.00 -6.43
C ILE A 25 8.33 9.85 -7.65
N ALA A 26 8.38 9.25 -8.83
CA ALA A 26 8.11 9.92 -10.09
C ALA A 26 7.54 8.95 -11.13
N ILE A 27 6.82 9.50 -12.09
CA ILE A 27 6.36 8.79 -13.29
C ILE A 27 6.68 9.68 -14.48
N GLU A 28 7.53 9.20 -15.37
CA GLU A 28 7.98 9.90 -16.56
C GLU A 28 7.75 9.00 -17.78
N GLY A 29 6.71 9.28 -18.55
CA GLY A 29 6.35 8.47 -19.71
C GLY A 29 6.01 7.03 -19.32
N ASP A 30 6.84 6.07 -19.76
CA ASP A 30 6.71 4.65 -19.48
C ASP A 30 7.64 4.14 -18.37
N VAL A 31 8.33 5.05 -17.68
CA VAL A 31 9.25 4.74 -16.57
C VAL A 31 8.67 5.26 -15.26
N VAL A 32 8.73 4.42 -14.23
CA VAL A 32 8.35 4.74 -12.86
C VAL A 32 9.61 4.69 -12.01
N THR A 33 9.85 5.75 -11.25
CA THR A 33 10.91 5.79 -10.25
C THR A 33 10.33 5.37 -8.92
N ILE A 34 10.87 4.29 -8.34
CA ILE A 34 10.44 3.77 -7.04
C ILE A 34 11.59 3.86 -6.04
N ARG A 35 11.25 4.09 -4.79
CA ARG A 35 12.18 4.07 -3.66
C ARG A 35 11.71 3.07 -2.64
N TYR A 36 12.60 2.29 -2.07
CA TYR A 36 12.25 1.33 -1.03
C TYR A 36 13.45 1.13 -0.09
N GLU A 37 13.17 0.59 1.08
CA GLU A 37 14.18 0.26 2.08
C GLU A 37 14.35 -1.25 2.18
N MET A 38 15.57 -1.68 2.49
CA MET A 38 15.90 -3.07 2.77
C MET A 38 16.58 -3.11 4.13
N GLU A 39 15.97 -3.86 5.06
CA GLU A 39 16.61 -4.20 6.32
C GLU A 39 17.71 -5.24 6.04
N GLU A 40 18.97 -4.81 6.09
CA GLU A 40 20.12 -5.70 6.14
C GLU A 40 20.62 -5.81 7.59
N ASP A 41 21.32 -6.91 7.93
CA ASP A 41 21.58 -7.37 9.30
C ASP A 41 22.07 -6.29 10.31
N TYR A 42 22.70 -5.22 9.84
CA TYR A 42 23.25 -4.14 10.68
C TYR A 42 22.92 -2.72 10.18
N GLU A 43 22.25 -2.57 9.04
CA GLU A 43 21.98 -1.27 8.42
C GLU A 43 20.72 -1.30 7.57
N ASN A 44 19.97 -0.19 7.58
CA ASN A 44 18.84 -0.01 6.70
C ASN A 44 19.31 0.70 5.43
N SER A 45 19.24 0.03 4.28
CA SER A 45 19.69 0.57 3.00
C SER A 45 18.52 1.12 2.19
N SER A 46 18.61 2.38 1.77
CA SER A 46 17.60 2.99 0.87
C SER A 46 18.01 2.84 -0.59
N TRP A 47 17.12 2.28 -1.41
CA TRP A 47 17.32 2.05 -2.83
C TRP A 47 16.37 2.91 -3.66
N GLU A 48 16.83 3.37 -4.82
CA GLU A 48 15.99 4.03 -5.83
C GLU A 48 16.20 3.36 -7.19
N GLU A 49 15.11 2.92 -7.82
CA GLU A 49 15.13 2.15 -9.06
C GLU A 49 14.21 2.78 -10.13
N PHE A 50 14.68 2.72 -11.37
CA PHE A 50 13.90 3.07 -12.56
C PHE A 50 13.32 1.80 -13.17
N VAL A 51 11.99 1.72 -13.22
CA VAL A 51 11.26 0.53 -13.65
C VAL A 51 10.36 0.88 -14.83
N ARG A 52 10.44 0.12 -15.92
CA ARG A 52 9.48 0.27 -17.03
C ARG A 52 8.11 -0.26 -16.61
N LEU A 53 7.03 0.41 -17.03
CA LEU A 53 5.66 -0.03 -16.76
C LEU A 53 5.39 -1.46 -17.27
N GLU A 54 6.00 -1.85 -18.39
CA GLU A 54 5.87 -3.21 -18.95
C GLU A 54 6.48 -4.29 -18.05
N SER A 55 7.46 -3.93 -17.21
CA SER A 55 8.07 -4.83 -16.23
C SER A 55 7.20 -5.02 -14.99
N ILE A 56 6.22 -4.16 -14.74
CA ILE A 56 5.36 -4.27 -13.56
C ILE A 56 4.26 -5.31 -13.82
N GLY A 57 4.29 -6.42 -13.08
CA GLY A 57 3.28 -7.48 -13.18
C GLY A 57 2.05 -7.25 -12.29
N ALA A 58 2.24 -6.65 -11.12
CA ALA A 58 1.15 -6.33 -10.19
C ALA A 58 1.55 -5.17 -9.26
N ILE A 59 0.55 -4.43 -8.79
CA ILE A 59 0.69 -3.41 -7.74
C ILE A 59 -0.41 -3.63 -6.72
N SER A 60 -0.06 -3.68 -5.44
CA SER A 60 -1.00 -3.68 -4.33
C SER A 60 -0.68 -2.55 -3.37
N ARG A 61 -1.73 -1.94 -2.81
CA ARG A 61 -1.58 -0.91 -1.78
C ARG A 61 -2.11 -1.43 -0.46
N LYS A 62 -1.34 -1.25 0.61
CA LYS A 62 -1.79 -1.51 1.97
C LYS A 62 -2.85 -0.49 2.36
N LEU A 63 -4.08 -0.96 2.58
CA LEU A 63 -5.21 -0.10 2.99
C LEU A 63 -5.26 0.10 4.51
N ALA A 64 -4.88 -0.92 5.27
CA ALA A 64 -4.82 -0.90 6.72
C ALA A 64 -3.82 -1.92 7.26
N SER A 65 -3.33 -1.71 8.48
CA SER A 65 -2.65 -2.71 9.30
C SER A 65 -3.25 -2.73 10.68
N VAL A 66 -3.37 -3.93 11.25
CA VAL A 66 -3.79 -4.13 12.64
C VAL A 66 -2.57 -4.64 13.41
N PRO A 67 -2.22 -4.04 14.56
CA PRO A 67 -1.09 -4.53 15.37
C PRO A 67 -1.35 -5.97 15.84
N ARG A 68 -0.29 -6.78 15.88
CA ARG A 68 -0.35 -8.13 16.47
C ARG A 68 -0.37 -8.01 18.00
N GLY A 69 -1.55 -7.96 18.60
CA GLY A 69 -1.76 -7.92 20.06
C GLY A 69 -3.20 -8.29 20.44
N TYR A 70 -3.46 -8.49 21.74
CA TYR A 70 -4.82 -8.63 22.29
C TYR A 70 -5.46 -7.24 22.39
N SER A 71 -5.88 -6.70 21.25
CA SER A 71 -6.74 -5.54 21.18
C SER A 71 -8.11 -6.04 20.78
N GLU A 72 -9.17 -5.69 21.52
CA GLU A 72 -10.53 -5.94 21.06
C GLU A 72 -10.72 -5.16 19.75
N ILE A 73 -10.86 -5.88 18.64
CA ILE A 73 -11.11 -5.29 17.33
C ILE A 73 -12.51 -4.72 17.40
N LEU A 74 -12.64 -3.41 17.17
CA LEU A 74 -13.95 -2.76 17.09
C LEU A 74 -14.80 -3.49 16.04
N VAL A 75 -15.90 -4.07 16.51
CA VAL A 75 -16.88 -4.74 15.65
C VAL A 75 -17.95 -3.75 15.24
N SER A 76 -18.80 -4.12 14.28
CA SER A 76 -19.87 -3.25 13.78
C SER A 76 -20.81 -2.73 14.88
N ASP A 77 -20.91 -3.43 16.01
CA ASP A 77 -21.76 -3.05 17.14
C ASP A 77 -21.20 -1.86 17.94
N ASP A 78 -19.92 -1.52 17.77
CA ASP A 78 -19.25 -0.38 18.42
C ASP A 78 -19.17 0.86 17.52
N CYS A 79 -19.89 0.86 16.38
CA CYS A 79 -19.86 1.97 15.42
C CYS A 79 -20.62 3.20 15.98
N PRO A 80 -19.95 4.36 16.18
CA PRO A 80 -20.62 5.55 16.69
C PRO A 80 -21.73 5.99 15.74
N GLU A 81 -22.83 6.51 16.31
CA GLU A 81 -24.07 6.82 15.57
C GLU A 81 -23.84 7.68 14.31
N ALA A 82 -22.87 8.60 14.36
CA ALA A 82 -22.50 9.48 13.25
C ALA A 82 -21.85 8.75 12.05
N GLU A 83 -21.30 7.55 12.26
CA GLU A 83 -20.61 6.74 11.24
C GLU A 83 -21.46 5.57 10.72
N GLN A 84 -22.66 5.36 11.30
CA GLN A 84 -23.53 4.26 10.91
C GLN A 84 -24.14 4.51 9.52
N ILE A 85 -23.92 3.56 8.60
CA ILE A 85 -24.53 3.58 7.26
C ILE A 85 -25.87 2.88 7.33
N TYR A 86 -26.95 3.66 7.42
CA TYR A 86 -28.30 3.10 7.39
C TYR A 86 -28.68 2.64 5.98
N PRO A 87 -29.26 1.45 5.82
CA PRO A 87 -29.78 1.01 4.54
C PRO A 87 -30.84 2.01 4.05
N ARG A 88 -30.56 2.68 2.92
CA ARG A 88 -31.57 3.45 2.18
C ARG A 88 -32.46 2.49 1.40
N HIS A 89 -33.35 1.78 2.09
CA HIS A 89 -34.48 1.16 1.40
C HIS A 89 -35.49 2.25 1.03
N GLN A 90 -35.49 2.67 -0.24
CA GLN A 90 -36.74 2.93 -0.94
C GLN A 90 -37.04 1.66 -1.75
N GLU A 91 -37.65 0.68 -1.11
CA GLU A 91 -38.41 -0.35 -1.81
C GLU A 91 -39.87 0.12 -1.76
N GLU A 92 -40.42 0.49 -2.91
CA GLU A 92 -41.86 0.63 -3.14
C GLU A 92 -42.55 -0.74 -3.13
#